data_AF-A0A956HI83-F1
#
_entry.id   AF-A0A956HI83-F1
#
_cell.length_a   1.000
_cell.length_b   1.000
_cell.length_c   1.000
_cell.angle_alpha   90.00
_cell.angle_beta   90.00
_cell.angle_gamma   90.00
#
_symmetry.space_group_name_H-M   'P 1'
#
loop_
_entity.id
_entity.type
_entity.pdbx_description
1 polymer ?
#
loop_
_entity_poly.entity_id
_entity_poly.type
_entity_poly.pdbx_seq_one_letter_code
_entity_poly.pdbx_strand_id
1 'polypeptide(L)'
;FIMEDGYRVSAQGQQEGADAGKEADSSRPTIPLANQSAPIDDYERYDYAALEAKAKEYKALFPHEVTVKLSAESNVPMQVLVGTMDALAGRTCKIGKTLKSGEQPPEDCYFWQPIVEAGAG
;
A
#
# COMPACT_ATOMS: atom_id res chain seq x y z
N PHE A 1 -5.04 -2.51 -2.94
CA PHE A 1 -6.05 -2.05 -3.91
C PHE A 1 -6.53 -0.68 -3.47
N ILE A 2 -6.49 0.30 -4.36
CA ILE A 2 -6.86 1.70 -4.12
C ILE A 2 -8.28 1.90 -4.64
N MET A 3 -9.17 2.33 -3.75
CA MET A 3 -10.60 2.52 -4.00
C MET A 3 -10.94 3.99 -3.76
N GLU A 4 -12.01 4.50 -4.37
CA GLU A 4 -12.45 5.88 -4.17
C GLU A 4 -12.75 6.24 -2.69
N ASP A 5 -13.10 5.23 -1.89
CA ASP A 5 -13.45 5.33 -0.47
C ASP A 5 -12.37 4.76 0.48
N GLY A 6 -11.18 4.40 -0.02
CA GLY A 6 -10.03 4.03 0.81
C GLY A 6 -9.09 2.99 0.22
N TYR A 7 -8.41 2.25 1.10
CA TYR A 7 -7.52 1.16 0.72
C TYR A 7 -8.04 -0.18 1.20
N ARG A 8 -7.95 -1.18 0.33
CA ARG A 8 -8.04 -2.58 0.70
C ARG A 8 -6.65 -3.19 0.63
N VAL A 9 -6.14 -3.62 1.79
CA VAL A 9 -4.79 -4.15 1.96
C VAL A 9 -4.86 -5.62 2.37
N SER A 10 -4.03 -6.46 1.75
CA SER A 10 -3.95 -7.90 2.02
C SER A 10 -2.52 -8.39 1.76
N ALA A 11 -2.06 -9.37 2.55
CA ALA A 11 -0.79 -10.06 2.30
C ALA A 11 -1.03 -11.51 1.86
N GLN A 12 -0.26 -11.98 0.87
CA GLN A 12 -0.21 -13.40 0.53
C GLN A 12 0.44 -14.15 1.70
N GLY A 13 -0.31 -15.06 2.33
CA GLY A 13 0.12 -15.78 3.53
C GLY A 13 -0.86 -15.68 4.70
N GLN A 14 -1.76 -14.68 4.72
CA GLN A 14 -2.95 -14.70 5.61
C GLN A 14 -4.08 -15.60 5.04
N GLN A 15 -3.71 -16.69 4.35
CA GLN A 15 -4.58 -17.81 4.04
C GLN A 15 -4.11 -19.10 4.73
N GLU A 16 -3.69 -19.04 5.98
CA GLU A 16 -3.60 -20.25 6.81
C GLU A 16 -4.92 -20.42 7.57
N GLY A 17 -5.78 -21.27 7.02
CA GLY A 17 -7.06 -21.66 7.59
C GLY A 17 -8.20 -21.47 6.60
N ALA A 18 -9.08 -22.48 6.51
CA ALA A 18 -10.21 -22.59 5.59
C ALA A 18 -11.30 -21.48 5.68
N ASP A 19 -11.00 -20.35 6.33
CA ASP A 19 -11.84 -19.16 6.41
C ASP A 19 -11.25 -17.96 5.64
N ALA A 20 -10.03 -18.05 5.09
CA ALA A 20 -9.41 -16.95 4.35
C ALA A 20 -9.89 -16.81 2.88
N GLY A 21 -10.90 -17.60 2.51
CA GLY A 21 -11.73 -17.42 1.33
C GLY A 21 -13.14 -16.93 1.65
N LYS A 22 -13.47 -16.67 2.92
CA LYS A 22 -14.67 -15.91 3.26
C LYS A 22 -14.35 -14.45 3.03
N GLU A 23 -14.81 -13.97 1.88
CA GLU A 23 -15.09 -12.59 1.54
C GLU A 23 -15.14 -11.70 2.80
N ALA A 24 -14.00 -11.16 3.21
CA ALA A 24 -14.02 -9.86 3.86
C ALA A 24 -14.68 -8.98 2.80
N ASP A 25 -15.93 -8.59 3.04
CA ASP A 25 -16.83 -7.91 2.10
C ASP A 25 -15.99 -7.11 1.11
N SER A 26 -15.74 -7.72 -0.05
CA SER A 26 -14.65 -7.31 -0.93
C SER A 26 -14.96 -5.96 -1.58
N SER A 27 -16.17 -5.44 -1.33
CA SER A 27 -16.60 -4.10 -1.68
C SER A 27 -16.08 -3.00 -0.72
N ARG A 28 -15.54 -3.33 0.46
CA ARG A 28 -15.20 -2.32 1.49
C ARG A 28 -13.70 -2.14 1.72
N PRO A 29 -13.27 -0.91 2.05
CA PRO A 29 -11.89 -0.64 2.40
C PRO A 29 -11.55 -1.21 3.79
N THR A 30 -10.35 -1.74 3.93
CA THR A 30 -9.75 -2.10 5.24
C THR A 30 -9.15 -0.88 5.95
N ILE A 31 -8.80 0.15 5.17
CA ILE A 31 -8.36 1.45 5.66
C ILE A 31 -9.29 2.49 5.02
N PRO A 32 -10.19 3.14 5.77
CA PRO A 32 -11.08 4.16 5.22
C PRO A 32 -10.32 5.43 4.83
N LEU A 33 -10.99 6.36 4.15
CA LEU A 33 -10.47 7.72 3.92
C LEU A 33 -10.10 8.43 5.23
N ALA A 34 -9.02 9.20 5.21
CA ALA A 34 -8.67 10.11 6.31
C ALA A 34 -9.66 11.29 6.37
N ASN A 35 -10.06 11.81 5.21
CA ASN A 35 -11.03 12.89 5.10
C ASN A 35 -12.04 12.62 3.98
N GLN A 36 -13.25 12.20 4.38
CA GLN A 36 -14.34 11.90 3.43
C GLN A 36 -14.88 13.13 2.70
N SER A 37 -14.64 14.34 3.24
CA SER A 37 -15.12 15.59 2.64
C SER A 37 -14.12 16.21 1.66
N ALA A 38 -12.90 15.68 1.60
CA ALA A 38 -11.88 16.20 0.70
C ALA A 38 -12.13 15.77 -0.75
N PRO A 39 -11.83 16.63 -1.74
CA PRO A 39 -11.85 16.29 -3.16
C PRO A 39 -11.01 15.04 -3.48
N ILE A 40 -11.37 14.29 -4.53
CA ILE A 40 -10.68 13.03 -4.88
C ILE A 40 -9.21 13.22 -5.24
N ASP A 41 -8.87 14.42 -5.68
CA ASP A 41 -7.54 14.86 -6.03
C ASP A 41 -6.73 15.40 -4.84
N ASP A 42 -7.35 15.58 -3.67
CA ASP A 42 -6.69 16.11 -2.49
C ASP A 42 -5.82 15.03 -1.80
N TYR A 43 -4.59 15.42 -1.44
CA TYR A 43 -3.68 14.58 -0.68
C TYR A 43 -4.24 14.21 0.69
N GLU A 44 -5.00 15.09 1.34
CA GLU A 44 -5.54 14.85 2.69
C GLU A 44 -6.72 13.87 2.70
N ARG A 45 -7.26 13.50 1.52
CA ARG A 45 -8.38 12.57 1.41
C ARG A 45 -8.00 11.16 1.89
N TYR A 46 -6.85 10.66 1.46
CA TYR A 46 -6.43 9.29 1.71
C TYR A 46 -5.55 9.17 2.96
N ASP A 47 -5.72 8.09 3.73
CA ASP A 47 -4.94 7.86 4.95
C ASP A 47 -3.59 7.18 4.65
N TYR A 48 -2.65 7.97 4.15
CA TYR A 48 -1.28 7.51 3.89
C TYR A 48 -0.53 7.12 5.18
N ALA A 49 -0.90 7.67 6.34
CA ALA A 49 -0.29 7.32 7.61
C ALA A 49 -0.71 5.93 8.09
N ALA A 50 -2.00 5.60 8.00
CA ALA A 50 -2.50 4.26 8.28
C ALA A 50 -1.96 3.23 7.26
N LEU A 51 -1.83 3.63 5.99
CA LEU A 51 -1.22 2.78 4.97
C LEU A 51 0.26 2.46 5.28
N GLU A 52 1.04 3.47 5.68
CA GLU A 52 2.44 3.29 6.09
C GLU A 52 2.54 2.42 7.36
N ALA A 53 1.64 2.60 8.32
CA ALA A 53 1.58 1.73 9.50
C ALA A 53 1.34 0.27 9.13
N LYS A 54 0.43 0.00 8.18
CA LYS A 54 0.21 -1.36 7.65
C LYS A 54 1.40 -1.89 6.87
N ALA A 55 2.10 -1.04 6.11
CA ALA A 55 3.33 -1.43 5.43
C ALA A 55 4.39 -1.88 6.45
N LYS A 56 4.57 -1.13 7.54
CA LYS A 56 5.47 -1.47 8.63
C LYS A 56 5.10 -2.79 9.31
N GLU A 57 3.82 -3.01 9.60
CA GLU A 57 3.33 -4.29 10.15
C GLU A 57 3.69 -5.47 9.24
N TYR A 58 3.38 -5.38 7.94
CA TYR A 58 3.68 -6.46 7.00
C TYR A 58 5.18 -6.64 6.77
N LYS A 59 5.97 -5.57 6.78
CA LYS A 59 7.42 -5.69 6.66
C LYS A 59 8.03 -6.45 7.83
N ALA A 60 7.50 -6.28 9.04
CA ALA A 60 7.95 -7.06 10.20
C ALA A 60 7.65 -8.56 10.05
N LEU A 61 6.55 -8.93 9.39
CA LEU A 61 6.19 -10.32 9.10
C LEU A 61 6.97 -10.90 7.93
N PHE A 62 7.27 -10.08 6.93
CA PHE A 62 7.94 -10.46 5.68
C PHE A 62 9.20 -9.59 5.45
N PRO A 63 10.26 -9.74 6.28
CA PRO A 63 11.40 -8.82 6.29
C PRO A 63 12.19 -8.81 4.97
N HIS A 64 12.16 -9.92 4.23
CA HIS A 64 12.84 -10.07 2.94
C HIS A 64 11.97 -9.67 1.75
N GLU A 65 10.67 -9.47 1.94
CA GLU A 65 9.79 -9.04 0.85
C GLU A 65 9.99 -7.55 0.59
N VAL A 66 10.07 -7.20 -0.68
CA VAL A 66 10.36 -5.84 -1.16
C VAL A 66 9.34 -5.37 -2.18
N THR A 67 8.51 -6.30 -2.63
CA THR A 67 7.51 -6.13 -3.68
C THR A 67 6.16 -5.86 -3.07
N VAL A 68 5.38 -4.99 -3.69
CA VAL A 68 3.97 -4.82 -3.38
C VAL A 68 3.18 -4.72 -4.67
N LYS A 69 2.02 -5.37 -4.73
CA LYS A 69 1.10 -5.24 -5.86
C LYS A 69 0.12 -4.11 -5.63
N LEU A 70 0.05 -3.20 -6.60
CA LEU A 70 -0.83 -2.04 -6.59
C LEU A 70 -1.78 -2.12 -7.76
N SER A 71 -3.06 -2.02 -7.45
CA SER A 71 -4.15 -1.89 -8.41
C SER A 71 -5.09 -0.84 -7.87
N ALA A 72 -5.71 -0.09 -8.77
CA ALA A 72 -6.58 1.03 -8.45
C ALA A 72 -7.84 1.00 -9.32
N GLU A 73 -8.93 1.54 -8.79
CA GLU A 73 -10.12 1.83 -9.60
C GLU A 73 -9.83 2.87 -10.69
N SER A 74 -10.58 2.82 -11.79
CA SER A 74 -10.30 3.63 -12.99
C SER A 74 -10.43 5.14 -12.79
N ASN A 75 -11.19 5.56 -11.78
CA ASN A 75 -11.43 6.96 -11.42
C ASN A 75 -10.42 7.50 -10.40
N VAL A 76 -9.51 6.67 -9.87
CA VAL A 76 -8.49 7.09 -8.92
C VAL A 76 -7.43 7.94 -9.65
N PRO A 77 -7.18 9.19 -9.22
CA PRO A 77 -6.17 10.03 -9.84
C PRO A 77 -4.75 9.46 -9.69
N MET A 78 -3.90 9.67 -10.70
CA MET A 78 -2.51 9.20 -10.69
C MET A 78 -1.71 9.68 -9.47
N GLN A 79 -2.00 10.87 -8.93
CA GLN A 79 -1.31 11.36 -7.73
C GLN A 79 -1.62 10.55 -6.47
N VAL A 80 -2.80 9.94 -6.37
CA VAL A 80 -3.14 9.02 -5.27
C VAL A 80 -2.30 7.75 -5.40
N LEU A 81 -2.13 7.23 -6.61
CA LEU A 81 -1.24 6.11 -6.87
C LEU A 81 0.21 6.43 -6.47
N VAL A 82 0.72 7.61 -6.83
CA VAL A 82 2.08 8.06 -6.43
C VAL A 82 2.20 8.18 -4.91
N GLY A 83 1.24 8.83 -4.24
CA GLY A 83 1.24 8.94 -2.78
C GLY A 83 1.17 7.58 -2.07
N THR A 84 0.44 6.63 -2.66
CA THR A 84 0.36 5.24 -2.18
C THR A 84 1.71 4.55 -2.32
N MET A 85 2.40 4.71 -3.45
CA MET A 85 3.76 4.18 -3.66
C MET A 85 4.75 4.74 -2.64
N ASP A 86 4.70 6.05 -2.38
CA ASP A 86 5.58 6.71 -1.39
C ASP A 86 5.31 6.22 0.04
N ALA A 87 4.04 6.08 0.43
CA ALA A 87 3.65 5.58 1.74
C ALA A 87 4.08 4.11 1.95
N LEU A 88 3.97 3.28 0.91
CA LEU A 88 4.34 1.86 0.98
C LEU A 88 5.85 1.63 0.87
N ALA A 89 6.60 2.51 0.23
CA ALA A 89 8.06 2.49 0.27
C ALA A 89 8.60 2.93 1.63
N GLY A 90 7.84 3.78 2.33
CA GLY A 90 8.24 4.47 3.56
C GLY A 90 8.60 5.92 3.25
N ARG A 91 7.97 6.89 3.90
CA ARG A 91 8.06 8.32 3.51
C ARG A 91 9.47 8.89 3.65
N THR A 92 10.28 8.30 4.51
CA THR A 92 11.68 8.71 4.76
C THR A 92 12.69 7.80 4.05
N CYS A 93 12.25 6.70 3.44
CA CYS A 93 13.12 5.72 2.79
C CYS A 93 13.97 6.34 1.67
N LYS A 94 15.29 6.11 1.71
CA LYS A 94 16.26 6.56 0.67
C LYS A 94 17.00 5.38 0.03
N ILE A 95 16.24 4.41 -0.47
CA ILE A 95 16.75 3.13 -0.99
C ILE A 95 17.78 3.26 -2.13
N GLY A 96 17.72 4.33 -2.92
CA GLY A 96 18.59 4.53 -4.09
C GLY A 96 20.09 4.64 -3.78
N LYS A 97 20.46 5.03 -2.55
CA LYS A 97 21.86 5.02 -2.11
C LYS A 97 22.28 3.62 -1.65
N THR A 98 21.43 2.96 -0.87
CA THR A 98 21.68 1.64 -0.29
C THR A 98 21.79 0.53 -1.33
N LEU A 99 20.97 0.56 -2.38
CA LEU A 99 21.04 -0.42 -3.47
C LEU A 99 22.37 -0.37 -4.24
N LYS A 100 23.05 0.78 -4.23
CA LYS A 100 24.34 0.96 -4.92
C LYS A 100 25.53 0.58 -4.03
N SER A 101 25.40 0.71 -2.71
CA SER A 101 26.45 0.35 -1.75
C SER A 101 26.44 -1.13 -1.37
N GLY A 102 25.35 -1.86 -1.65
CA GLY A 102 25.19 -3.26 -1.22
C GLY A 102 24.96 -3.39 0.29
N GLU A 103 24.65 -2.28 0.96
CA GLU A 103 24.33 -2.24 2.38
C GLU A 103 22.91 -2.77 2.64
N GLN A 104 22.63 -3.12 3.90
CA GLN A 104 21.28 -3.51 4.29
C GLN A 104 20.31 -2.32 4.15
N PRO A 105 19.09 -2.54 3.60
CA PRO A 105 18.04 -1.53 3.55
C PRO A 105 17.80 -0.88 4.92
N PRO A 106 17.67 0.45 4.99
CA PRO A 106 17.21 1.14 6.20
C PRO A 106 15.90 0.56 6.74
N GLU A 107 15.71 0.57 8.07
CA GLU A 107 14.49 0.04 8.71
C GLU A 107 13.21 0.79 8.33
N ASP A 108 13.34 2.02 7.84
CA ASP A 108 12.24 2.84 7.34
C ASP A 108 11.91 2.58 5.85
N CYS A 109 12.60 1.62 5.21
CA CYS A 109 12.29 1.16 3.86
C CYS A 109 11.48 -0.14 3.88
N TYR A 110 10.23 -0.08 3.40
CA TYR A 110 9.32 -1.22 3.41
C TYR A 110 9.29 -1.95 2.07
N PHE A 111 8.41 -1.52 1.15
CA PHE A 111 8.19 -2.16 -0.16
C PHE A 111 8.53 -1.19 -1.30
N TRP A 112 9.78 -1.22 -1.77
CA TRP A 112 10.30 -0.28 -2.75
C TRP A 112 10.25 -0.76 -4.21
N GLN A 113 9.71 -1.96 -4.47
CA GLN A 113 9.50 -2.49 -5.81
C GLN A 113 8.00 -2.67 -6.09
N PRO A 114 7.24 -1.59 -6.29
CA PRO A 114 5.82 -1.70 -6.60
C PRO A 114 5.61 -2.30 -8.00
N ILE A 115 4.70 -3.26 -8.09
CA ILE A 115 4.15 -3.76 -9.36
C ILE A 115 2.78 -3.12 -9.52
N VAL A 116 2.66 -2.21 -10.49
CA VAL A 116 1.39 -1.57 -10.83
C VAL A 116 0.67 -2.42 -11.86
N GLU A 117 -0.48 -2.97 -11.47
CA GLU A 117 -1.38 -3.71 -12.35
C GLU A 117 -2.48 -2.74 -12.83
N ALA A 118 -2.68 -2.64 -14.16
CA ALA A 118 -3.76 -1.83 -14.73
C ALA A 118 -5.10 -2.37 -14.23
N GLY A 119 -5.99 -1.46 -13.78
CA GLY A 119 -7.24 -1.79 -13.10
C GLY A 119 -8.03 -2.87 -13.84
N ALA A 120 -8.43 -3.91 -13.10
CA ALA A 120 -9.53 -4.76 -13.53
C ALA A 120 -10.79 -3.88 -13.55
N GLY A 121 -11.28 -3.61 -14.76
CA GLY A 121 -12.58 -2.96 -14.96
C GLY A 121 -13.74 -3.87 -14.61
#